data_AF-N1R6W3-F1
#
_entry.id   AF-N1R6W3-F1
#
_cell.length_a   1.000
_cell.length_b   1.000
_cell.length_c   1.000
_cell.angle_alpha   90.00
_cell.angle_beta   90.00
_cell.angle_gamma   90.00
#
_symmetry.space_group_name_H-M   'P 1'
#
loop_
_entity.id
_entity.type
_entity.pdbx_description
1 polymer ?
#
loop_
_entity_poly.entity_id
_entity_poly.type
_entity_poly.pdbx_seq_one_letter_code
_entity_poly.pdbx_strand_id
1 'polypeptide(L)'
;MTLYYTLVFMLLVFEMALFMLLIFPMPFNVKRKIFTFISENPVVAKIQYWMKITFVFILILFIDSVNRVYRVQLELAAASEQSKQGGGAAVMGHERLEVQARKFYSQRNMYLCGFTLFLSLILNRTYVMILEVMRLEDKVRAYEGTKSDTKEAEKLAVAGKPGELARLRKELEQKDQDLKTLKKQSEQLHKSYDELSDKYAATQQTGESRKGI
;
A
#
# COMPACT_ATOMS: atom_id res chain seq x y z
N MET A 1 -18.12 -19.07 -19.28
CA MET A 1 -18.21 -17.70 -18.74
C MET A 1 -17.47 -16.76 -19.67
N THR A 2 -17.86 -15.50 -19.74
CA THR A 2 -17.06 -14.50 -20.46
C THR A 2 -15.68 -14.37 -19.81
N LEU A 3 -14.64 -14.11 -20.61
CA LEU A 3 -13.23 -14.12 -20.16
C LEU A 3 -12.96 -13.26 -18.93
N TYR A 4 -13.63 -12.11 -18.83
CA TYR A 4 -13.45 -11.18 -17.71
C TYR A 4 -13.94 -11.75 -16.37
N TYR A 5 -15.04 -12.53 -16.32
CA TYR A 5 -15.47 -13.16 -15.06
C TYR A 5 -14.54 -14.30 -14.64
N THR A 6 -13.90 -14.99 -15.58
CA THR A 6 -12.86 -15.98 -15.25
C THR A 6 -11.65 -15.32 -14.60
N LEU A 7 -11.25 -14.13 -15.06
CA LEU A 7 -10.17 -13.36 -14.42
C LEU A 7 -10.56 -12.92 -13.01
N VAL A 8 -11.78 -12.43 -12.81
CA VAL A 8 -12.29 -12.07 -11.47
C VAL A 8 -12.33 -13.29 -10.54
N PHE A 9 -12.71 -14.46 -11.04
CA PHE A 9 -12.68 -15.69 -10.27
C PHE A 9 -11.26 -16.08 -9.84
N MET A 10 -10.29 -16.06 -10.76
CA MET A 10 -8.88 -16.36 -10.43
C MET A 10 -8.35 -15.38 -9.38
N LEU A 11 -8.73 -14.11 -9.50
CA LEU A 11 -8.36 -13.09 -8.52
C LEU A 11 -9.00 -13.37 -7.15
N LEU A 12 -10.27 -13.75 -7.10
CA LEU A 12 -10.94 -14.13 -5.85
C LEU A 12 -10.24 -15.32 -5.17
N VAL A 13 -9.89 -16.35 -5.93
CA VAL A 13 -9.15 -17.52 -5.40
C VAL A 13 -7.79 -17.09 -4.84
N PHE A 14 -7.09 -16.19 -5.55
CA PHE A 14 -5.83 -15.63 -5.09
C PHE A 14 -5.99 -14.81 -3.80
N GLU A 15 -6.99 -13.94 -3.73
CA GLU A 15 -7.29 -13.15 -2.53
C GLU A 15 -7.68 -14.04 -1.35
N MET A 16 -8.41 -15.14 -1.58
CA MET A 16 -8.74 -16.09 -0.52
C MET A 16 -7.50 -16.80 0.02
N ALA A 17 -6.59 -17.22 -0.87
CA ALA A 17 -5.33 -17.83 -0.47
C ALA A 17 -4.45 -16.85 0.32
N LEU A 18 -4.34 -15.60 -0.14
CA LEU A 18 -3.61 -14.55 0.58
C LEU A 18 -4.25 -14.24 1.94
N PHE A 19 -5.58 -14.16 2.00
CA PHE A 19 -6.29 -13.90 3.26
C PHE A 19 -6.08 -15.04 4.26
N MET A 20 -6.16 -16.30 3.82
CA MET A 20 -5.87 -17.47 4.65
C MET A 20 -4.42 -17.48 5.15
N LEU A 21 -3.46 -17.12 4.29
CA LEU A 21 -2.05 -17.00 4.67
C LEU A 21 -1.85 -15.89 5.72
N LEU A 22 -2.57 -14.77 5.58
CA LEU A 22 -2.42 -13.59 6.42
C LEU A 22 -3.12 -13.74 7.78
N ILE A 23 -4.23 -14.47 7.85
CA ILE A 23 -4.92 -14.78 9.12
C ILE A 23 -4.27 -15.92 9.90
N PHE A 24 -3.47 -16.75 9.24
CA PHE A 24 -2.81 -17.88 9.89
C PHE A 24 -2.01 -17.41 11.12
N PRO A 25 -2.29 -17.96 12.33
CA PRO A 25 -1.68 -17.51 13.56
C PRO A 25 -0.21 -17.96 13.62
N MET A 26 0.66 -17.17 12.98
CA MET A 26 2.11 -17.36 13.08
C MET A 26 2.68 -16.72 14.36
N PRO A 27 3.72 -17.31 14.97
CA PRO A 27 4.44 -16.71 16.07
C PRO A 27 5.10 -15.39 15.64
N PHE A 28 5.14 -14.40 16.55
CA PHE A 28 5.53 -13.02 16.27
C PHE A 28 6.87 -12.89 15.52
N ASN A 29 7.88 -13.66 15.91
CA ASN A 29 9.21 -13.61 15.28
C ASN A 29 9.17 -14.01 13.79
N VAL A 30 8.30 -14.96 13.43
CA VAL A 30 8.11 -15.42 12.05
C VAL A 30 7.28 -14.41 11.26
N LYS A 31 6.21 -13.87 11.88
CA LYS A 31 5.43 -12.76 11.29
C LYS A 31 6.34 -11.57 10.96
N ARG A 32 7.18 -11.16 11.91
CA ARG A 32 8.14 -10.06 11.73
C ARG A 32 9.06 -10.33 10.54
N LYS A 33 9.73 -11.49 10.49
CA LYS A 33 10.63 -11.82 9.37
C LYS A 33 9.93 -11.79 8.00
N ILE A 34 8.74 -12.37 7.92
CA ILE A 34 7.97 -12.45 6.67
C ILE A 34 7.48 -11.05 6.26
N PHE A 35 6.92 -10.27 7.18
CA PHE A 35 6.41 -8.93 6.87
C PHE A 35 7.51 -7.91 6.63
N THR A 36 8.66 -8.00 7.31
CA THR A 36 9.83 -7.17 7.01
C THR A 36 10.36 -7.51 5.62
N PHE A 37 10.49 -8.79 5.27
CA PHE A 37 10.93 -9.21 3.93
C PHE A 37 9.95 -8.77 2.83
N ILE A 38 8.65 -8.91 3.08
CA ILE A 38 7.57 -8.44 2.21
C ILE A 38 7.64 -6.91 2.08
N SER A 39 7.78 -6.18 3.19
CA SER A 39 7.78 -4.71 3.17
C SER A 39 9.08 -4.08 2.65
N GLU A 40 10.22 -4.76 2.77
CA GLU A 40 11.50 -4.30 2.22
C GLU A 40 11.54 -4.46 0.70
N ASN A 41 10.78 -5.41 0.16
CA ASN A 41 10.77 -5.66 -1.27
C ASN A 41 9.99 -4.54 -2.00
N PRO A 42 10.63 -3.73 -2.86
CA PRO A 42 9.95 -2.68 -3.62
C PRO A 42 8.84 -3.23 -4.54
N VAL A 43 8.86 -4.54 -4.82
CA VAL A 43 7.81 -5.25 -5.53
C VAL A 43 6.48 -5.17 -4.77
N VAL A 44 6.47 -5.18 -3.44
CA VAL A 44 5.23 -5.19 -2.65
C VAL A 44 4.53 -3.83 -2.67
N ALA A 45 5.29 -2.73 -2.65
CA ALA A 45 4.71 -1.40 -2.87
C ALA A 45 4.03 -1.30 -4.25
N LYS A 46 4.65 -1.92 -5.28
CA LYS A 46 4.07 -2.01 -6.62
C LYS A 46 2.82 -2.90 -6.64
N ILE A 47 2.85 -4.03 -5.94
CA ILE A 47 1.69 -4.93 -5.78
C ILE A 47 0.53 -4.20 -5.12
N GLN A 48 0.74 -3.42 -4.06
CA GLN A 48 -0.32 -2.64 -3.43
C GLN A 48 -0.96 -1.62 -4.39
N TYR A 49 -0.15 -0.97 -5.21
CA TYR A 49 -0.65 -0.05 -6.23
C TYR A 49 -1.48 -0.79 -7.29
N TRP A 50 -0.99 -1.94 -7.77
CA TRP A 50 -1.73 -2.81 -8.67
C TRP A 50 -3.04 -3.32 -8.05
N MET A 51 -3.04 -3.74 -6.78
CA MET A 51 -4.23 -4.16 -6.04
C MET A 51 -5.28 -3.04 -5.98
N LYS A 52 -4.87 -1.77 -5.81
CA LYS A 52 -5.80 -0.62 -5.85
C LYS A 52 -6.39 -0.40 -7.24
N ILE A 53 -5.57 -0.50 -8.29
CA ILE A 53 -6.06 -0.40 -9.68
C ILE A 53 -7.07 -1.52 -9.95
N THR A 54 -6.72 -2.75 -9.59
CA THR A 54 -7.58 -3.91 -9.80
C THR A 54 -8.89 -3.80 -9.00
N PHE A 55 -8.84 -3.24 -7.80
CA PHE A 55 -10.04 -2.94 -7.01
C PHE A 55 -11.01 -2.01 -7.74
N VAL A 56 -10.51 -0.91 -8.31
CA VAL A 56 -11.36 0.03 -9.10
C VAL A 56 -11.93 -0.68 -10.33
N PHE A 57 -11.14 -1.52 -11.00
CA PHE A 57 -11.61 -2.30 -12.14
C PHE A 57 -12.73 -3.28 -11.77
N ILE A 58 -12.58 -4.02 -10.68
CA ILE A 58 -13.63 -4.92 -10.18
C ILE A 58 -14.86 -4.13 -9.75
N LEU A 59 -14.70 -2.92 -9.19
CA LEU A 59 -15.82 -2.06 -8.81
C LEU A 59 -16.66 -1.67 -10.03
N ILE A 60 -16.01 -1.30 -11.14
CA ILE A 60 -16.70 -1.02 -12.41
C ILE A 60 -17.42 -2.26 -12.91
N LEU A 61 -16.77 -3.43 -12.91
CA LEU A 61 -17.39 -4.70 -13.32
C LEU A 61 -18.54 -5.11 -12.42
N PHE A 62 -18.48 -4.79 -11.12
CA PHE A 62 -19.56 -5.04 -10.19
C PHE A 62 -20.77 -4.16 -10.52
N ILE A 63 -20.57 -2.86 -10.73
CA ILE A 63 -21.65 -1.95 -11.13
C ILE A 63 -22.28 -2.40 -12.46
N ASP A 64 -21.46 -2.78 -13.45
CA ASP A 64 -21.93 -3.35 -14.71
C ASP A 64 -22.76 -4.63 -14.48
N SER A 65 -22.27 -5.53 -13.64
CA SER A 65 -22.98 -6.78 -13.32
C SER A 65 -24.31 -6.54 -12.62
N VAL A 66 -24.41 -5.54 -11.72
CA VAL A 66 -25.65 -5.14 -11.06
C VAL A 66 -26.63 -4.57 -12.07
N ASN A 67 -26.17 -3.65 -12.93
CA ASN A 67 -26.99 -3.07 -14.00
C ASN A 67 -27.53 -4.15 -14.96
N ARG A 68 -26.70 -5.14 -15.29
CA ARG A 68 -27.09 -6.28 -16.11
C ARG A 68 -28.12 -7.18 -15.42
N VAL A 69 -27.91 -7.49 -14.13
CA VAL A 69 -28.89 -8.27 -13.35
C VAL A 69 -30.22 -7.55 -13.28
N TYR A 70 -30.22 -6.24 -13.03
CA TYR A 70 -31.43 -5.43 -12.98
C TYR A 70 -32.18 -5.43 -14.32
N ARG A 71 -31.47 -5.22 -15.43
CA ARG A 71 -32.03 -5.28 -16.78
C ARG A 71 -32.65 -6.63 -17.10
N VAL A 72 -31.93 -7.73 -16.83
CA VAL A 72 -32.42 -9.10 -17.08
C VAL A 72 -33.66 -9.40 -16.22
N GLN A 73 -33.74 -8.88 -15.00
CA GLN A 73 -34.93 -9.03 -14.16
C GLN A 73 -36.15 -8.27 -14.72
N LEU A 74 -35.94 -7.05 -15.24
CA LEU A 74 -37.00 -6.29 -15.89
C LEU A 74 -37.49 -6.95 -17.19
N GLU A 75 -36.57 -7.46 -18.01
CA GLU A 75 -36.90 -8.24 -19.23
C GLU A 75 -37.72 -9.50 -18.87
N LEU A 76 -37.36 -10.19 -17.78
CA LEU A 76 -38.14 -11.32 -17.25
C LEU A 76 -39.55 -10.92 -16.83
N ALA A 77 -39.68 -9.80 -16.12
CA ALA A 77 -40.96 -9.33 -15.61
C ALA A 77 -41.89 -8.96 -16.77
N ALA A 78 -41.38 -8.22 -17.76
CA ALA A 78 -42.11 -7.85 -18.96
C ALA A 78 -42.53 -9.08 -19.80
N ALA A 79 -41.62 -10.04 -20.01
CA ALA A 79 -41.94 -11.28 -20.72
C ALA A 79 -42.96 -12.16 -19.95
N SER A 80 -42.91 -12.15 -18.61
CA SER A 80 -43.88 -12.84 -17.77
C SER A 80 -45.26 -12.17 -17.76
N GLU A 81 -45.34 -10.84 -17.93
CA GLU A 81 -46.60 -10.10 -18.05
C GLU A 81 -47.24 -10.30 -19.42
N GLN A 82 -46.45 -10.19 -20.49
CA GLN A 82 -46.90 -10.37 -21.86
C GLN A 82 -47.39 -11.80 -22.13
N SER A 83 -46.78 -12.80 -21.50
CA SER A 83 -47.22 -14.20 -21.56
C SER A 83 -48.44 -14.53 -20.69
N LYS A 84 -48.81 -13.69 -19.72
CA LYS A 84 -50.09 -13.80 -19.01
C LYS A 84 -51.26 -13.25 -19.82
N GLN A 85 -51.00 -12.33 -20.75
CA GLN A 85 -52.02 -11.72 -21.62
C GLN A 85 -52.18 -12.42 -22.99
N GLY A 86 -51.18 -13.17 -23.47
CA GLY A 86 -51.25 -13.94 -24.73
C GLY A 86 -51.21 -15.46 -24.53
N GLY A 87 -52.34 -16.15 -24.71
CA GLY A 87 -52.51 -17.59 -24.47
C GLY A 87 -51.78 -18.51 -25.47
N GLY A 88 -50.50 -18.80 -25.24
CA GLY A 88 -49.72 -19.77 -26.02
C GLY A 88 -48.80 -20.62 -25.15
N ALA A 89 -49.36 -21.63 -24.47
CA ALA A 89 -48.63 -22.45 -23.48
C ALA A 89 -47.61 -23.45 -24.07
N ALA A 90 -47.63 -23.74 -25.38
CA ALA A 90 -46.84 -24.84 -25.98
C ALA A 90 -45.44 -24.43 -26.51
N VAL A 91 -45.20 -23.14 -26.80
CA VAL A 91 -43.87 -22.62 -27.22
C VAL A 91 -43.05 -22.13 -26.01
N MET A 92 -43.69 -22.01 -24.85
CA MET A 92 -43.19 -21.32 -23.65
C MET A 92 -42.16 -22.08 -22.80
N GLY A 93 -41.95 -23.38 -23.01
CA GLY A 93 -40.95 -24.15 -22.26
C GLY A 93 -39.53 -23.67 -22.53
N HIS A 94 -39.18 -23.47 -23.81
CA HIS A 94 -37.83 -23.08 -24.21
C HIS A 94 -37.48 -21.63 -23.85
N GLU A 95 -38.38 -20.67 -24.12
CA GLU A 95 -38.13 -19.25 -23.81
C GLU A 95 -38.04 -18.99 -22.30
N ARG A 96 -38.90 -19.62 -21.49
CA ARG A 96 -38.80 -19.47 -20.03
C ARG A 96 -37.54 -20.11 -19.46
N LEU A 97 -37.10 -21.26 -20.00
CA LEU A 97 -35.86 -21.91 -19.57
C LEU A 97 -34.62 -21.09 -19.96
N GLU A 98 -34.58 -20.54 -21.17
CA GLU A 98 -33.45 -19.72 -21.63
C GLU A 98 -33.34 -18.40 -20.84
N VAL A 99 -34.47 -17.75 -20.58
CA VAL A 99 -34.54 -16.50 -19.85
C VAL A 99 -34.22 -16.71 -18.36
N GLN A 100 -34.71 -17.79 -17.75
CA GLN A 100 -34.32 -18.17 -16.39
C GLN A 100 -32.82 -18.51 -16.29
N ALA A 101 -32.27 -19.22 -17.27
CA ALA A 101 -30.82 -19.48 -17.31
C ALA A 101 -30.04 -18.16 -17.33
N ARG A 102 -30.41 -17.19 -18.19
CA ARG A 102 -29.77 -15.86 -18.24
C ARG A 102 -29.82 -15.13 -16.88
N LYS A 103 -30.90 -15.26 -16.11
CA LYS A 103 -31.02 -14.72 -14.75
C LYS A 103 -30.03 -15.38 -13.77
N PHE A 104 -29.93 -16.70 -13.75
CA PHE A 104 -28.96 -17.40 -12.89
C PHE A 104 -27.52 -17.05 -13.26
N TYR A 105 -27.24 -16.91 -14.56
CA TYR A 105 -25.92 -16.50 -15.03
C TYR A 105 -25.55 -15.08 -14.59
N SER A 106 -26.45 -14.10 -14.72
CA SER A 106 -26.17 -12.72 -14.31
C SER A 106 -26.04 -12.60 -12.79
N GLN A 107 -26.90 -13.30 -12.03
CA GLN A 107 -26.85 -13.30 -10.55
C GLN A 107 -25.54 -13.87 -10.01
N ARG A 108 -25.11 -15.05 -10.49
CA ARG A 108 -23.83 -15.64 -10.05
C ARG A 108 -22.65 -14.70 -10.34
N ASN A 109 -22.65 -14.07 -11.50
CA ASN A 109 -21.56 -13.17 -11.89
C ASN A 109 -21.55 -11.90 -11.04
N MET A 110 -22.72 -11.37 -10.66
CA MET A 110 -22.83 -10.27 -9.70
C MET A 110 -22.29 -10.66 -8.32
N TYR A 111 -22.66 -11.84 -7.81
CA TYR A 111 -22.15 -12.33 -6.54
C TYR A 111 -20.64 -12.56 -6.59
N LEU A 112 -20.12 -13.12 -7.68
CA LEU A 112 -18.69 -13.31 -7.88
C LEU A 112 -17.94 -11.97 -7.73
N CYS A 113 -18.34 -10.94 -8.50
CA CYS A 113 -17.73 -9.62 -8.41
C CYS A 113 -17.88 -8.98 -7.01
N GLY A 114 -19.05 -9.17 -6.38
CA GLY A 114 -19.32 -8.63 -5.04
C GLY A 114 -18.45 -9.27 -3.95
N PHE A 115 -18.30 -10.60 -3.98
CA PHE A 115 -17.42 -11.30 -3.04
C PHE A 115 -15.96 -10.92 -3.23
N THR A 116 -15.51 -10.76 -4.47
CA THR A 116 -14.14 -10.29 -4.74
C THR A 116 -13.92 -8.92 -4.12
N LEU A 117 -14.80 -7.93 -4.37
CA LEU A 117 -14.67 -6.60 -3.76
C LEU A 117 -14.65 -6.62 -2.25
N PHE A 118 -15.55 -7.38 -1.65
CA PHE A 118 -15.64 -7.49 -0.19
C PHE A 118 -14.35 -8.08 0.38
N LEU A 119 -13.83 -9.14 -0.25
CA LEU A 119 -12.59 -9.78 0.17
C LEU A 119 -11.38 -8.86 -0.03
N SER A 120 -11.29 -8.12 -1.14
CA SER A 120 -10.26 -7.10 -1.37
C SER A 120 -10.22 -6.06 -0.24
N LEU A 121 -11.39 -5.59 0.21
CA LEU A 121 -11.50 -4.61 1.30
C LEU A 121 -11.03 -5.20 2.63
N ILE A 122 -11.47 -6.42 2.95
CA ILE A 122 -11.05 -7.12 4.17
C ILE A 122 -9.54 -7.35 4.16
N LEU A 123 -8.98 -7.81 3.03
CA LEU A 123 -7.55 -8.08 2.90
C LEU A 123 -6.74 -6.81 3.16
N ASN A 124 -7.12 -5.68 2.55
CA ASN A 124 -6.48 -4.38 2.80
C ASN A 124 -6.58 -3.97 4.28
N ARG A 125 -7.78 -4.04 4.87
CA ARG A 125 -7.97 -3.69 6.29
C ARG A 125 -7.14 -4.56 7.21
N THR A 126 -7.13 -5.87 6.97
CA THR A 126 -6.39 -6.85 7.79
C THR A 126 -4.88 -6.66 7.64
N TYR A 127 -4.39 -6.37 6.43
CA TYR A 127 -2.98 -6.03 6.19
C TYR A 127 -2.53 -4.82 7.00
N VAL A 128 -3.28 -3.71 6.92
CA VAL A 128 -2.95 -2.49 7.67
C VAL A 128 -3.01 -2.74 9.18
N MET A 129 -4.04 -3.46 9.65
CA MET A 129 -4.19 -3.81 11.05
C MET A 129 -2.99 -4.65 11.56
N ILE A 130 -2.50 -5.61 10.78
CA ILE A 130 -1.33 -6.40 11.16
C ILE A 130 -0.07 -5.53 11.26
N LEU A 131 0.13 -4.60 10.33
CA LEU A 131 1.24 -3.64 10.41
C LEU A 131 1.14 -2.75 11.66
N GLU A 132 -0.07 -2.28 12.00
CA GLU A 132 -0.32 -1.47 13.19
C GLU A 132 -0.02 -2.25 14.47
N VAL A 133 -0.48 -3.51 14.56
CA VAL A 133 -0.20 -4.40 15.71
C VAL A 133 1.30 -4.63 15.86
N MET A 134 2.03 -4.92 14.78
CA MET A 134 3.48 -5.11 14.85
C MET A 134 4.21 -3.85 15.31
N ARG A 135 3.83 -2.68 14.79
CA ARG A 135 4.39 -1.39 15.24
C ARG A 135 4.10 -1.09 16.69
N LEU A 136 2.91 -1.46 17.16
CA LEU A 136 2.52 -1.27 18.55
C LEU A 136 3.34 -2.16 19.47
N GLU A 137 3.54 -3.43 19.09
CA GLU A 137 4.38 -4.37 19.82
C GLU A 137 5.86 -3.93 19.85
N ASP A 138 6.39 -3.42 18.73
CA ASP A 138 7.75 -2.84 18.69
C ASP A 138 7.90 -1.65 19.65
N LYS A 139 6.89 -0.76 19.72
CA LYS A 139 6.89 0.35 20.68
C LYS A 139 6.86 -0.15 22.12
N VAL A 140 6.02 -1.14 22.42
CA VAL A 140 5.94 -1.73 23.78
C VAL A 140 7.29 -2.33 24.18
N ARG A 141 7.93 -3.11 23.31
CA ARG A 141 9.27 -3.67 23.57
C ARG A 141 10.35 -2.60 23.78
N ALA A 142 10.26 -1.49 23.04
CA ALA A 142 11.16 -0.35 23.22
C ALA A 142 10.96 0.33 24.59
N TYR A 143 9.71 0.46 25.06
CA TYR A 143 9.39 0.98 26.39
C TYR A 143 9.78 0.03 27.52
N GLU A 144 9.64 -1.28 27.32
CA GLU A 144 10.02 -2.33 28.30
C GLU A 144 11.53 -2.56 28.38
N GLY A 145 12.35 -1.79 27.66
CA GLY A 145 13.81 -1.82 27.77
C GLY A 145 14.47 -3.09 27.20
N THR A 146 13.72 -3.93 26.49
CA THR A 146 14.29 -5.13 25.84
C THR A 146 15.01 -4.69 24.57
N LYS A 147 16.32 -4.45 24.66
CA LYS A 147 17.20 -4.05 23.55
C LYS A 147 17.37 -5.16 22.50
N SER A 148 16.32 -5.53 21.76
CA SER A 148 16.43 -6.41 20.60
C SER A 148 15.93 -5.70 19.34
N ASP A 149 16.88 -5.39 18.45
CA ASP A 149 16.67 -4.94 17.06
C ASP A 149 16.01 -3.58 16.82
N THR A 150 16.71 -2.50 17.20
CA THR A 150 16.40 -1.13 16.78
C THR A 150 16.37 -0.98 15.25
N LYS A 151 17.19 -1.75 14.52
CA LYS A 151 17.29 -1.69 13.05
C LYS A 151 16.09 -2.27 12.32
N GLU A 152 15.43 -3.31 12.83
CA GLU A 152 14.24 -3.89 12.20
C GLU A 152 12.97 -3.08 12.54
N ALA A 153 12.87 -2.56 13.77
CA ALA A 153 11.76 -1.71 14.20
C ALA A 153 11.67 -0.40 13.39
N GLU A 154 12.83 0.21 13.09
CA GLU A 154 12.90 1.42 12.27
C GLU A 154 12.40 1.15 10.83
N LYS A 155 12.63 -0.05 10.30
CA LYS A 155 12.20 -0.46 8.96
C LYS A 155 10.68 -0.73 8.88
N LEU A 156 10.06 -1.29 9.91
CA LEU A 156 8.59 -1.44 9.97
C LEU A 156 7.87 -0.09 10.18
N ALA A 157 8.48 0.86 10.90
CA ALA A 157 7.95 2.21 11.02
C ALA A 157 7.84 2.94 9.66
N VAL A 158 8.68 2.54 8.70
CA VAL A 158 8.71 3.07 7.33
C VAL A 158 7.63 2.44 6.42
N ALA A 159 7.33 1.15 6.57
CA ALA A 159 6.43 0.36 5.71
C ALA A 159 5.02 0.93 5.44
N GLY A 160 4.41 1.54 6.46
CA GLY A 160 3.02 2.00 6.48
C GLY A 160 2.83 3.49 6.24
N LYS A 161 3.88 4.24 5.88
CA LYS A 161 3.77 5.66 5.52
C LYS A 161 4.64 6.00 4.30
N PRO A 162 4.29 5.48 3.10
CA PRO A 162 5.10 5.61 1.90
C PRO A 162 5.39 7.08 1.50
N GLY A 163 4.50 8.03 1.82
CA GLY A 163 4.70 9.45 1.52
C GLY A 163 5.65 10.20 2.46
N GLU A 164 5.72 9.82 3.73
CA GLU A 164 6.65 10.44 4.69
C GLU A 164 8.09 9.98 4.44
N LEU A 165 8.30 8.75 3.95
CA LEU A 165 9.64 8.22 3.66
C LEU A 165 10.40 9.04 2.60
N ALA A 166 9.72 9.41 1.52
CA ALA A 166 10.33 10.24 0.48
C ALA A 166 10.69 11.64 1.01
N ARG A 167 9.87 12.19 1.91
CA ARG A 167 10.12 13.48 2.55
C ARG A 167 11.29 13.40 3.53
N LEU A 168 11.31 12.40 4.40
CA LEU A 168 12.36 12.20 5.39
C LEU A 168 13.71 11.88 4.74
N ARG A 169 13.75 11.09 3.65
CA ARG A 169 15.00 10.86 2.91
C ARG A 169 15.55 12.13 2.28
N LYS A 170 14.68 12.96 1.70
CA LYS A 170 15.07 14.27 1.14
C LYS A 170 15.60 15.21 2.23
N GLU A 171 14.97 15.20 3.40
CA GLU A 171 15.41 16.00 4.55
C GLU A 171 16.74 15.51 5.12
N LEU A 172 16.95 14.19 5.19
CA LEU A 172 18.21 13.59 5.63
C LEU A 172 19.37 13.94 4.68
N GLU A 173 19.12 13.87 3.38
CA GLU A 173 20.11 14.20 2.35
C GLU A 173 20.48 15.70 2.37
N GLN A 174 19.50 16.58 2.60
CA GLN A 174 19.76 18.01 2.83
C GLN A 174 20.60 18.23 4.09
N LYS A 175 20.26 17.58 5.20
CA LYS A 175 21.03 17.71 6.46
C LYS A 175 22.47 17.21 6.33
N ASP A 176 22.71 16.15 5.54
CA ASP A 176 24.06 15.64 5.28
C ASP A 176 24.89 16.60 4.43
N GLN A 177 24.26 17.25 3.43
CA GLN A 177 24.91 18.30 2.64
C GLN A 177 25.23 19.54 3.49
N ASP A 178 24.31 19.95 4.36
CA ASP A 178 24.51 21.06 5.30
C ASP A 178 25.67 20.75 6.27
N LEU A 179 25.72 19.55 6.84
CA LEU A 179 26.82 19.15 7.74
C LEU A 179 28.18 19.15 7.04
N LYS A 180 28.27 18.65 5.80
CA LYS A 180 29.50 18.72 5.00
C LYS A 180 29.93 20.16 4.73
N THR A 181 28.97 21.02 4.42
CA THR A 181 29.22 22.45 4.17
C THR A 181 29.70 23.14 5.44
N LEU A 182 29.04 22.89 6.58
CA LEU A 182 29.39 23.45 7.87
C LEU A 182 30.80 23.01 8.31
N LYS A 183 31.14 21.74 8.10
CA LYS A 183 32.48 21.21 8.39
C LYS A 183 33.55 21.90 7.54
N LYS A 184 33.30 22.07 6.24
CA LYS A 184 34.21 22.78 5.33
C LYS A 184 34.38 24.25 5.73
N GLN A 185 33.29 24.92 6.10
CA GLN A 185 33.32 26.30 6.59
C GLN A 185 34.10 26.42 7.91
N SER A 186 33.92 25.48 8.84
CA SER A 186 34.66 25.44 10.10
C SER A 186 36.17 25.23 9.88
N GLU A 187 36.57 24.31 8.99
CA GLU A 187 37.97 24.11 8.63
C GLU A 187 38.59 25.34 7.95
N GLN A 188 37.86 25.99 7.06
CA GLN A 188 38.31 27.24 6.42
C GLN A 188 38.43 28.39 7.43
N LEU A 189 37.48 28.51 8.36
CA LEU A 189 37.49 29.51 9.41
C LEU A 189 38.70 29.32 10.33
N HIS A 190 38.98 28.08 10.75
CA HIS A 190 40.17 27.76 11.54
C HIS A 190 41.46 28.17 10.84
N LYS A 191 41.63 27.83 9.56
CA LYS A 191 42.81 28.26 8.78
C LYS A 191 42.95 29.78 8.71
N SER A 192 41.85 30.50 8.49
CA SER A 192 41.88 31.96 8.45
C SER A 192 42.22 32.61 9.80
N TYR A 193 41.80 31.96 10.90
CA TYR A 193 42.13 32.40 12.26
C TYR A 193 43.61 32.18 12.57
N ASP A 194 44.16 31.02 12.20
CA ASP A 194 45.59 30.71 12.36
C ASP A 194 46.44 31.70 11.55
N GLU A 195 46.11 31.94 10.28
CA GLU A 195 46.79 32.92 9.44
C GLU A 195 46.73 34.36 9.99
N LEU A 196 45.59 34.74 10.57
CA LEU A 196 45.42 36.07 11.18
C LEU A 196 46.22 36.19 12.48
N SER A 197 46.25 35.12 13.29
CA SER A 197 47.08 35.02 14.49
C SER A 197 48.57 35.18 14.14
N ASP A 198 49.04 34.49 13.10
CA ASP A 198 50.42 34.58 12.63
C ASP A 198 50.77 36.00 12.15
N LYS A 199 49.87 36.63 11.37
CA LYS A 199 50.04 38.02 10.92
C LYS A 199 50.05 39.02 12.09
N TYR A 200 49.21 38.80 13.10
CA TYR A 200 49.16 39.65 14.28
C TYR A 200 50.45 39.53 15.10
N ALA A 201 50.94 38.30 15.32
CA ALA A 201 52.22 38.04 15.98
C ALA A 201 53.40 38.69 15.26
N ALA A 202 53.47 38.58 13.92
CA ALA A 202 54.49 39.23 13.11
C ALA A 202 54.45 40.77 13.17
N THR A 203 53.25 41.35 13.23
CA THR A 203 53.07 42.81 13.33
C THR A 203 53.49 43.34 14.70
N GLN A 204 53.22 42.61 15.78
CA GLN A 204 53.68 42.98 17.13
C GLN A 204 55.21 42.95 17.25
N GLN A 205 55.87 41.91 16.73
CA GLN A 205 57.34 41.83 16.73
C GLN A 205 57.99 42.99 15.95
N THR A 206 57.37 43.40 14.84
CA THR A 206 57.84 44.54 14.03
C THR A 206 57.62 45.89 14.72
N GLY A 207 56.54 46.02 15.51
CA GLY A 207 56.22 47.22 16.29
C GLY A 207 57.15 47.43 17.49
N GLU A 208 57.57 46.35 18.15
CA GLU A 208 58.53 46.41 19.26
C GLU A 208 59.93 46.79 18.80
N SER A 209 60.37 46.30 17.64
CA SER A 209 61.67 46.69 17.04
C SER A 209 61.74 48.16 16.60
N ARG A 210 60.60 48.84 16.40
CA ARG A 210 60.57 50.29 16.07
C ARG A 210 60.51 51.23 17.28
N LYS A 211 60.19 50.74 18.49
CA LYS A 211 60.16 51.57 19.72
C LYS A 211 61.49 51.61 20.48
N GLY A 212 62.49 50.86 20.02
CA GLY A 212 63.80 50.71 20.66
C GLY A 212 64.95 51.52 20.02
N ILE A 213 64.66 52.52 19.16
CA ILE A 213 65.63 53.48 18.62
C ILE A 213 65.22 54.88 19.06
#